data_AF-A0A380H337-F1
#
_entry.id   AF-A0A380H337-F1
#
_cell.length_a   1.000
_cell.length_b   1.000
_cell.length_c   1.000
_cell.angle_alpha   90.00
_cell.angle_beta   90.00
_cell.angle_gamma   90.00
#
_symmetry.space_group_name_H-M   'P 1'
#
loop_
_entity.id
_entity.type
_entity.pdbx_description
1 polymer ?
#
loop_
_entity_poly.entity_id
_entity_poly.type
_entity_poly.pdbx_seq_one_letter_code
_entity_poly.pdbx_strand_id
1 'polypeptide(L)'
;MDLPFAQKKWCASNGLDNVVTLSDHRNLSFGENYGVIMQGMRLLARSVFVLNENNKVVYKEIVNEGTDFPDFESTLEAYRNV
;
A
#
# COMPACT_ATOMS: atom_id res chain seq x y z
N MET A 1 4.87 -6.60 10.18
CA MET A 1 4.40 -5.26 9.75
C MET A 1 5.27 -4.20 10.39
N ASP A 2 5.78 -3.23 9.63
CA ASP A 2 6.79 -2.30 10.12
C ASP A 2 6.27 -1.29 11.13
N LEU A 3 7.08 -0.98 12.12
CA LEU A 3 6.83 0.08 13.09
C LEU A 3 7.05 1.45 12.45
N PRO A 4 6.34 2.52 12.90
CA PRO A 4 6.45 3.84 12.29
C PRO A 4 7.88 4.38 12.14
N PHE A 5 8.75 4.13 13.12
CA PHE A 5 10.14 4.60 13.06
C PHE A 5 10.97 3.86 11.99
N ALA A 6 10.68 2.59 11.72
CA ALA A 6 11.38 1.80 10.72
C ALA A 6 11.00 2.27 9.31
N GLN A 7 9.70 2.50 9.07
CA GLN A 7 9.20 3.07 7.82
C GLN A 7 9.79 4.46 7.55
N LYS A 8 9.76 5.35 8.56
CA LYS A 8 10.33 6.70 8.45
C LYS A 8 11.82 6.68 8.11
N LYS A 9 12.60 5.80 8.76
CA LYS A 9 14.03 5.63 8.48
C LYS A 9 14.25 5.18 7.03
N TRP A 10 13.46 4.22 6.55
CA TRP A 10 13.60 3.70 5.19
C TRP A 10 13.30 4.76 4.13
N CYS A 11 12.20 5.51 4.26
CA CYS A 11 11.86 6.58 3.31
C CYS A 11 12.92 7.69 3.26
N ALA A 12 13.44 8.12 4.43
CA ALA A 12 14.50 9.13 4.50
C ALA A 12 15.79 8.67 3.79
N SER A 13 16.16 7.39 3.92
CA SER A 13 17.33 6.84 3.23
C SER A 13 17.14 6.67 1.71
N ASN A 14 15.91 6.69 1.19
CA ASN A 14 15.60 6.49 -0.23
C ASN A 14 15.13 7.77 -0.95
N GLY A 15 15.19 8.94 -0.29
CA GLY A 15 14.81 10.23 -0.90
C GLY A 15 13.32 10.35 -1.23
N LEU A 16 12.46 9.66 -0.50
CA LEU A 16 11.01 9.63 -0.73
C LEU A 16 10.28 10.73 0.05
N ASP A 17 10.62 12.00 -0.22
CA ASP A 17 10.15 13.14 0.57
C ASP A 17 8.63 13.41 0.46
N ASN A 18 8.02 12.99 -0.66
CA ASN A 18 6.58 13.18 -0.93
C ASN A 18 5.73 11.96 -0.53
N VAL A 19 6.31 10.95 0.13
CA VAL A 19 5.61 9.72 0.51
C VAL A 19 5.26 9.74 1.98
N VAL A 20 3.97 9.63 2.29
CA VAL A 20 3.49 9.45 3.67
C VAL A 20 3.42 7.97 4.01
N THR A 21 4.16 7.53 5.03
CA THR A 21 4.10 6.15 5.51
C THR A 21 3.09 6.00 6.63
N LEU A 22 2.26 4.96 6.55
CA LEU A 22 1.33 4.57 7.60
C LEU A 22 1.67 3.15 8.08
N SER A 23 1.66 2.95 9.39
CA SER A 23 1.91 1.65 10.02
C SER A 23 0.58 1.09 10.52
N ASP A 24 0.20 -0.09 10.02
CA ASP A 24 -0.97 -0.82 10.49
C ASP A 24 -0.62 -1.78 11.65
N HIS A 25 0.62 -1.71 12.18
CA HIS A 25 1.14 -2.65 13.19
C HIS A 25 0.26 -2.75 14.43
N ARG A 26 -0.34 -1.61 14.85
CA ARG A 26 -1.09 -1.48 16.09
C ARG A 26 -2.38 -2.29 16.07
N ASN A 27 -3.20 -2.11 15.02
CA ASN A 27 -4.57 -2.59 15.00
C ASN A 27 -4.86 -3.59 13.88
N LEU A 28 -4.00 -3.74 12.87
CA LEU A 28 -4.25 -4.56 11.66
C LEU A 28 -5.52 -4.17 10.89
N SER A 29 -6.10 -3.01 11.23
CA SER A 29 -7.39 -2.57 10.72
C SER A 29 -7.38 -2.32 9.22
N PHE A 30 -6.27 -1.85 8.65
CA PHE A 30 -6.19 -1.67 7.21
C PHE A 30 -6.13 -3.04 6.51
N GLY A 31 -5.26 -3.93 6.97
CA GLY A 31 -5.12 -5.27 6.41
C GLY A 31 -6.43 -6.06 6.42
N GLU A 32 -7.18 -5.99 7.51
CA GLU A 32 -8.49 -6.66 7.67
C GLU A 32 -9.57 -6.02 6.78
N ASN A 33 -9.73 -4.70 6.83
CA ASN A 33 -10.82 -4.02 6.12
C ASN A 33 -10.60 -3.93 4.60
N TYR A 34 -9.35 -3.90 4.13
CA TYR A 34 -9.02 -3.87 2.70
C TYR A 34 -8.78 -5.26 2.10
N GLY A 35 -8.81 -6.31 2.93
CA GLY A 35 -8.64 -7.70 2.50
C GLY A 35 -7.22 -8.01 2.01
N VAL A 36 -6.21 -7.42 2.64
CA VAL A 36 -4.80 -7.57 2.26
C VAL A 36 -3.92 -8.12 3.39
N ILE A 37 -4.50 -8.55 4.51
CA ILE A 37 -3.74 -9.23 5.56
C ILE A 37 -3.32 -10.65 5.13
N MET A 38 -2.01 -10.90 5.13
CA MET A 38 -1.46 -12.25 5.00
C MET A 38 -1.46 -12.91 6.37
N GLN A 39 -2.48 -13.74 6.61
CA GLN A 39 -2.67 -14.45 7.87
C GLN A 39 -1.45 -15.31 8.22
N GLY A 40 -1.13 -15.42 9.51
CA GLY A 40 0.05 -16.14 10.00
C GLY A 40 1.37 -15.38 9.90
N MET A 41 1.57 -14.56 8.86
CA MET A 41 2.79 -13.75 8.70
C MET A 41 2.68 -12.34 9.30
N ARG A 42 1.45 -11.85 9.49
CA ARG A 42 1.19 -10.48 9.99
C ARG A 42 1.90 -9.43 9.12
N LEU A 43 1.75 -9.62 7.80
CA LEU A 43 2.22 -8.77 6.71
C LEU A 43 1.03 -8.36 5.83
N LEU A 44 1.18 -7.25 5.10
CA LEU A 44 0.23 -6.88 4.06
C LEU A 44 0.68 -7.49 2.74
N ALA A 45 -0.26 -8.06 1.99
CA ALA A 45 -0.04 -8.45 0.61
C ALA A 45 0.33 -7.20 -0.22
N ARG A 46 1.30 -7.35 -1.12
CA ARG A 46 1.70 -6.28 -2.04
C ARG A 46 0.48 -5.89 -2.87
N SER A 47 0.06 -4.64 -2.76
CA SER A 47 -1.19 -4.15 -3.33
C SER A 47 -1.11 -2.67 -3.62
N VAL A 48 -1.93 -2.24 -4.59
CA VAL A 48 -2.10 -0.85 -4.99
C VAL A 48 -3.59 -0.52 -5.00
N PHE A 49 -3.92 0.63 -4.42
CA PHE A 49 -5.28 1.18 -4.43
C PHE A 49 -5.18 2.63 -4.91
N VAL A 50 -5.99 3.01 -5.89
CA VAL A 50 -6.15 4.40 -6.32
C VAL A 50 -7.52 4.86 -5.89
N LEU A 51 -7.56 6.00 -5.19
CA LEU A 51 -8.79 6.62 -4.73
C LEU A 51 -8.98 7.94 -5.47
N ASN A 52 -10.24 8.30 -5.72
CA ASN A 52 -10.59 9.62 -6.22
C ASN A 52 -10.78 10.65 -5.08
N GLU A 53 -11.08 11.89 -5.45
CA GLU A 53 -11.31 13.03 -4.55
C GLU A 53 -12.48 12.81 -3.57
N ASN A 54 -13.39 11.89 -3.89
CA ASN A 54 -14.50 11.49 -3.05
C ASN A 54 -14.21 10.24 -2.19
N ASN A 55 -12.92 9.84 -2.08
CA ASN A 55 -12.45 8.63 -1.40
C ASN A 55 -13.01 7.31 -1.97
N LYS A 56 -13.46 7.31 -3.23
CA LYS A 56 -13.90 6.08 -3.89
C LYS A 56 -12.69 5.38 -4.50
N VAL A 57 -12.54 4.08 -4.23
CA VAL A 57 -11.55 3.25 -4.91
C VAL A 57 -11.94 3.13 -6.40
N VAL A 58 -11.09 3.65 -7.28
CA VAL A 58 -11.25 3.59 -8.74
C VAL A 58 -10.37 2.53 -9.38
N TYR A 59 -9.33 2.09 -8.69
CA TYR A 59 -8.47 0.98 -9.10
C TYR A 59 -7.98 0.21 -7.88
N LYS A 60 -7.88 -1.11 -8.03
CA LYS A 60 -7.37 -2.03 -7.03
C LYS A 60 -6.57 -3.13 -7.72
N GLU A 61 -5.38 -3.37 -7.20
CA GLU A 61 -4.55 -4.52 -7.54
C GLU A 61 -4.03 -5.17 -6.25
N ILE A 62 -4.16 -6.49 -6.16
CA ILE A 62 -3.44 -7.31 -5.18
C ILE A 62 -2.57 -8.24 -6.00
N VAL A 63 -1.25 -8.14 -5.84
CA VAL A 63 -0.29 -8.91 -6.62
C VAL A 63 -0.33 -10.38 -6.19
N ASN A 64 -0.31 -11.30 -7.15
CA ASN A 64 -0.40 -12.74 -6.88
C ASN A 64 0.81 -13.28 -6.10
N GLU A 65 2.00 -12.73 -6.36
CA GLU A 65 3.24 -13.10 -5.67
C GLU A 65 3.90 -11.84 -5.08
N GLY A 66 4.34 -11.94 -3.82
CA GLY A 66 4.87 -10.80 -3.07
C GLY A 66 6.21 -10.29 -3.59
N THR A 67 6.91 -11.06 -4.44
CA THR A 67 8.13 -10.62 -5.12
C THR A 67 7.88 -9.85 -6.40
N ASP A 68 6.70 -10.00 -7.02
CA ASP A 68 6.39 -9.37 -8.30
C ASP A 68 6.05 -7.89 -8.13
N PHE A 69 6.21 -7.13 -9.21
CA PHE A 69 5.79 -5.74 -9.24
C PHE A 69 4.29 -5.63 -9.56
N PRO A 70 3.59 -4.60 -9.04
CA PRO A 70 2.27 -4.26 -9.53
C PRO A 70 2.32 -3.76 -10.98
N ASP A 71 1.16 -3.73 -11.65
CA ASP A 71 1.00 -3.10 -12.95
C ASP A 71 1.01 -1.56 -12.80
N PHE A 72 2.21 -1.00 -12.94
CA PHE A 72 2.44 0.43 -12.85
C PHE A 72 1.70 1.22 -13.93
N GLU A 73 1.57 0.68 -15.14
CA GLU A 73 0.92 1.39 -16.25
C GLU A 73 -0.58 1.51 -15.98
N SER A 74 -1.25 0.40 -15.66
CA SER A 74 -2.68 0.41 -15.31
C SER A 74 -2.96 1.26 -14.07
N THR A 75 -2.08 1.24 -13.07
CA THR A 75 -2.18 2.09 -11.88
C THR A 75 -2.13 3.57 -12.24
N LEU A 76 -1.14 3.98 -13.05
CA LEU A 76 -0.95 5.37 -13.43
C LEU A 76 -2.05 5.87 -14.36
N GLU A 77 -2.55 5.02 -15.26
CA GLU A 77 -3.72 5.33 -16.08
C GLU A 77 -4.95 5.58 -15.21
N ALA A 78 -5.22 4.72 -14.23
CA ALA A 78 -6.33 4.93 -13.30
C ALA A 78 -6.19 6.24 -12.52
N TYR A 79 -4.98 6.57 -12.03
CA TYR A 79 -4.71 7.84 -11.34
C TYR A 79 -4.92 9.07 -12.23
N ARG A 80 -4.54 9.02 -13.51
CA ARG A 80 -4.73 10.17 -14.43
C ARG A 80 -6.19 10.46 -14.76
N ASN A 81 -7.07 9.48 -14.56
CA ASN A 81 -8.50 9.58 -14.78
C ASN A 81 -9.30 9.85 -13.49
N VAL A 82 -8.59 10.05 -12.37
CA VAL A 82 -9.16 10.57 -11.11
C VAL A 82 -9.46 12.05 -11.23
#